data_AF-A0A935MXT0-F1
#
_entry.id   AF-A0A935MXT0-F1
#
_cell.length_a   1.000
_cell.length_b   1.000
_cell.length_c   1.000
_cell.angle_alpha   90.00
_cell.angle_beta   90.00
_cell.angle_gamma   90.00
#
_symmetry.space_group_name_H-M   'P 1'
#
loop_
_entity.id
_entity.type
_entity.pdbx_description
1 polymer ?
#
loop_
_entity_poly.entity_id
_entity_poly.type
_entity_poly.pdbx_seq_one_letter_code
_entity_poly.pdbx_strand_id
1 'polypeptide(L)'
;MAFAIEPKSRADEDKISGALHKILEEDPSLHFDRDPQTNEFILSGSGQLHIETVVKKPGTALSRRGCAPSTEGSLQRDDHNAGGGSGPP
;
A
#
# COMPACT_ATOMS: atom_id res chain seq x y z
N MET A 1 0.43 -11.57 4.76
CA MET A 1 -0.42 -12.11 3.66
C MET A 1 -0.71 -10.96 2.71
N ALA A 2 -0.87 -11.23 1.41
CA ALA A 2 -1.13 -10.21 0.40
C ALA A 2 -2.36 -10.55 -0.45
N PHE A 3 -3.12 -9.54 -0.85
CA PHE A 3 -4.32 -9.63 -1.69
C PHE A 3 -4.20 -8.68 -2.87
N ALA A 4 -4.68 -9.11 -4.04
CA ALA A 4 -4.81 -8.26 -5.20
C ALA A 4 -6.23 -7.69 -5.26
N ILE A 5 -6.32 -6.39 -5.48
CA ILE A 5 -7.55 -5.63 -5.58
C ILE A 5 -7.60 -5.04 -6.98
N GLU A 6 -8.64 -5.43 -7.73
CA GLU A 6 -8.89 -4.90 -9.07
C GLU A 6 -9.95 -3.77 -8.99
N PRO A 7 -9.59 -2.52 -9.31
CA PRO A 7 -10.53 -1.41 -9.38
C PRO A 7 -11.40 -1.53 -10.64
N LYS A 8 -12.73 -1.52 -10.47
CA LYS A 8 -13.66 -1.56 -11.61
C LYS A 8 -13.77 -0.24 -12.37
N SER A 9 -13.39 0.87 -11.73
CA SER A 9 -13.51 2.22 -12.27
C SER A 9 -12.54 3.15 -11.57
N ARG A 10 -12.17 4.26 -12.25
CA ARG A 10 -11.27 5.28 -11.70
C ARG A 10 -11.79 5.87 -10.38
N ALA A 11 -13.10 6.07 -10.27
CA ALA A 11 -13.74 6.55 -9.04
C ALA A 11 -13.63 5.55 -7.87
N ASP A 12 -13.46 4.25 -8.14
CA ASP A 12 -13.20 3.25 -7.08
C ASP A 12 -11.72 3.27 -6.68
N GLU A 13 -10.79 3.47 -7.63
CA GLU A 13 -9.36 3.67 -7.34
C GLU A 13 -9.12 4.86 -6.39
N ASP A 14 -9.75 6.01 -6.65
CA ASP A 14 -9.65 7.19 -5.78
C ASP A 14 -10.23 6.94 -4.38
N LYS A 15 -11.32 6.17 -4.27
CA LYS A 15 -11.92 5.81 -2.97
C LYS A 15 -11.04 4.84 -2.19
N ILE A 16 -10.47 3.85 -2.86
CA ILE A 16 -9.60 2.84 -2.24
C ILE A 16 -8.36 3.53 -1.71
N SER A 17 -7.65 4.29 -2.54
CA SER A 17 -6.44 5.00 -2.13
C SER A 17 -6.70 5.92 -0.94
N GLY A 18 -7.77 6.72 -0.95
CA GLY A 18 -8.12 7.60 0.16
C GLY A 18 -8.54 6.87 1.44
N ALA A 19 -9.27 5.76 1.33
CA ALA A 19 -9.65 4.95 2.49
C ALA A 19 -8.43 4.27 3.10
N LEU A 20 -7.55 3.73 2.27
CA LEU A 20 -6.38 3.00 2.69
C LEU A 20 -5.35 3.90 3.36
N HIS A 21 -5.21 5.14 2.88
CA HIS A 21 -4.32 6.13 3.49
C HIS A 21 -4.66 6.37 4.96
N LYS A 22 -5.95 6.49 5.29
CA LYS A 22 -6.41 6.64 6.69
C LYS A 22 -6.10 5.41 7.54
N ILE A 23 -6.27 4.23 6.95
CA ILE A 23 -6.06 2.97 7.66
C ILE A 23 -4.56 2.74 7.89
N LEU A 24 -3.70 3.12 6.94
CA LEU A 24 -2.24 3.10 7.11
C LEU A 24 -1.78 4.03 8.25
N GLU A 25 -2.45 5.17 8.46
CA GLU A 25 -2.19 6.06 9.59
C GLU A 25 -2.60 5.42 10.93
N GLU A 26 -3.68 4.63 10.97
CA GLU A 26 -4.12 3.92 12.17
C GLU A 26 -3.35 2.62 12.43
N ASP A 27 -2.93 1.92 11.37
CA ASP A 27 -2.19 0.67 11.42
C ASP A 27 -1.04 0.65 10.38
N PRO A 28 0.19 1.02 10.80
CA PRO A 28 1.36 1.04 9.93
C PRO A 28 1.87 -0.37 9.56
N SER A 29 1.25 -1.45 10.07
CA SER A 29 1.57 -2.82 9.66
C SER A 29 0.96 -3.20 8.31
N LEU A 30 0.02 -2.40 7.81
CA LEU A 30 -0.48 -2.51 6.46
C LEU A 30 0.53 -1.97 5.44
N HIS A 31 0.50 -2.56 4.25
CA HIS A 31 1.29 -2.13 3.11
C HIS A 31 0.41 -2.07 1.88
N PHE A 32 0.48 -0.95 1.18
CA PHE A 32 -0.21 -0.73 -0.07
C PHE A 32 0.79 -0.50 -1.17
N ASP A 33 0.62 -1.24 -2.27
CA ASP A 33 1.45 -1.11 -3.45
C ASP A 33 0.56 -1.22 -4.70
N ARG A 34 1.02 -0.65 -5.82
CA ARG A 34 0.32 -0.74 -7.10
C ARG A 34 1.24 -1.41 -8.11
N ASP A 35 0.74 -2.49 -8.71
CA ASP A 35 1.44 -3.18 -9.79
C ASP A 35 1.18 -2.43 -11.12
N PRO A 36 2.21 -1.84 -11.75
CA PRO A 36 2.07 -1.14 -13.02
C PRO A 36 1.96 -2.11 -14.22
N GLN A 37 2.33 -3.38 -14.07
CA GLN A 37 2.26 -4.39 -15.12
C GLN A 37 0.84 -4.94 -15.26
N THR A 38 0.14 -5.18 -14.15
CA THR A 38 -1.23 -5.69 -14.16
C THR A 38 -2.29 -4.61 -13.91
N ASN A 39 -1.88 -3.39 -13.50
CA ASN A 39 -2.78 -2.33 -13.03
C ASN A 39 -3.66 -2.75 -11.85
N GLU A 40 -3.15 -3.64 -11.01
CA GLU A 40 -3.83 -4.06 -9.78
C GLU A 40 -3.21 -3.40 -8.55
N PHE A 41 -4.00 -3.28 -7.51
CA PHE A 41 -3.53 -2.86 -6.20
C PHE A 41 -3.18 -4.07 -5.35
N ILE A 42 -1.98 -4.08 -4.78
CA ILE A 42 -1.52 -5.09 -3.84
C ILE A 42 -1.70 -4.53 -2.43
N LEU A 43 -2.50 -5.22 -1.61
CA LEU A 43 -2.63 -4.93 -0.19
C LEU A 43 -2.03 -6.06 0.62
N SER A 44 -1.02 -5.72 1.42
CA SER A 44 -0.33 -6.63 2.33
C SER A 44 -0.61 -6.24 3.78
N GLY A 45 -0.71 -7.23 4.65
CA GLY A 45 -0.98 -7.00 6.07
C GLY A 45 -0.63 -8.18 6.96
N SER A 46 -0.69 -7.91 8.25
CA SER A 46 -0.37 -8.85 9.34
C SER A 46 -1.27 -10.09 9.34
N GLY A 47 -2.53 -9.98 8.90
CA GLY A 47 -3.46 -11.12 8.87
C GLY A 47 -4.66 -10.93 7.94
N GLN A 48 -5.32 -12.06 7.62
CA GLN A 48 -6.49 -12.09 6.74
C GLN A 48 -7.65 -11.24 7.28
N LEU A 49 -7.99 -11.37 8.56
CA LEU A 49 -9.13 -10.66 9.18
C LEU A 49 -8.97 -9.13 9.08
N HIS A 50 -7.74 -8.65 9.25
CA HIS A 50 -7.41 -7.24 9.17
C HIS A 50 -7.63 -6.74 7.73
N ILE A 51 -7.11 -7.45 6.73
CA ILE A 51 -7.31 -7.12 5.31
C ILE A 51 -8.80 -7.22 4.91
N GLU A 52 -9.52 -8.23 5.38
CA GLU A 52 -10.96 -8.37 5.12
C GLU A 52 -11.79 -7.22 5.70
N THR A 53 -11.39 -6.65 6.83
CA THR A 53 -12.09 -5.51 7.45
C THR A 53 -11.87 -4.23 6.66
N VAL A 54 -10.64 -4.02 6.19
CA VAL A 54 -10.23 -2.87 5.37
C VAL A 54 -10.92 -2.89 4.01
N VAL A 55 -10.97 -4.05 3.35
CA VAL A 55 -11.54 -4.20 2.00
C VAL A 55 -13.04 -4.55 2.02
N LYS A 56 -13.65 -4.75 3.20
CA LYS A 56 -15.07 -5.14 3.35
C LYS A 56 -16.07 -4.24 2.62
N LYS A 57 -15.66 -3.02 2.28
CA LYS A 57 -16.40 -2.03 1.48
C LYS A 57 -15.37 -1.24 0.67
N PRO A 58 -15.08 -1.57 -0.60
CA PRO A 58 -15.80 -0.88 -1.69
C PRO A 58 -15.77 -1.65 -3.03
N GLY A 59 -16.89 -2.20 -3.52
CA GLY A 59 -17.15 -2.44 -4.95
C GLY A 59 -16.17 -3.29 -5.80
N THR A 60 -15.08 -3.81 -5.23
CA THR A 60 -13.92 -4.35 -5.93
C THR A 60 -13.81 -5.86 -5.79
N ALA A 61 -13.22 -6.50 -6.80
CA ALA A 61 -12.98 -7.93 -6.79
C ALA A 61 -11.67 -8.20 -6.04
N LEU A 62 -11.78 -8.83 -4.87
CA LEU A 62 -10.63 -9.37 -4.15
C LEU A 62 -10.22 -10.68 -4.81
N SER A 63 -9.06 -10.69 -5.47
CA SER A 63 -8.44 -11.93 -5.91
C SER A 63 -7.39 -12.33 -4.89
N ARG A 64 -7.61 -13.46 -4.21
CA ARG A 64 -6.67 -14.01 -3.24
C ARG A 64 -5.46 -14.57 -4.00
N ARG A 65 -4.48 -13.70 -4.29
CA ARG A 65 -3.19 -14.15 -4.82
C ARG A 65 -2.46 -14.95 -3.72
N GLY A 66 -2.22 -16.23 -3.99
CA GLY A 66 -1.31 -17.01 -3.18
C GLY A 66 0.09 -16.40 -3.27
N CYS A 67 0.54 -15.79 -2.17
CA CYS A 67 1.92 -15.42 -1.86
C CYS A 67 2.83 -15.21 -3.09
N ALA A 68 2.71 -14.07 -3.77
CA ALA A 68 3.78 -13.62 -4.66
C ALA A 68 4.96 -13.16 -3.79
N PRO A 69 6.21 -13.57 -4.08
CA PRO A 69 7.37 -13.01 -3.38
C PRO A 69 7.44 -11.54 -3.76
N SER A 70 7.23 -10.67 -2.78
CA SER A 70 7.49 -9.24 -2.90
C SER A 70 8.90 -9.06 -3.44
N THR A 71 9.01 -8.56 -4.66
CA THR A 71 10.25 -7.99 -5.16
C THR A 71 10.72 -6.95 -4.16
N GLU A 72 11.82 -7.26 -3.48
CA GLU A 72 12.54 -6.36 -2.61
C GLU A 72 12.79 -5.05 -3.36
N GLY A 73 12.14 -3.97 -2.93
CA GLY A 73 12.23 -2.69 -3.60
C GLY A 73 11.81 -1.58 -2.66
N SER A 74 12.81 -0.91 -2.09
CA SER A 74 12.74 0.37 -1.38
C SER A 74 12.56 0.29 0.14
N LEU A 75 13.55 -0.31 0.80
CA LEU A 75 14.09 0.26 2.03
C LEU A 75 14.82 1.57 1.67
N GLN A 76 14.09 2.65 1.37
CA GLN A 76 14.72 3.97 1.25
C GLN A 76 14.78 4.58 2.65
N ARG A 77 15.93 4.33 3.27
CA ARG A 77 16.41 4.87 4.53
C ARG A 77 15.91 6.28 4.81
N ASP A 78 15.44 6.46 6.05
CA ASP A 78 15.48 7.70 6.80
C ASP A 78 16.90 8.29 6.81
N ASP A 79 17.30 9.01 5.77
CA ASP A 79 18.43 9.93 5.88
C ASP A 79 17.90 11.26 6.43
N HIS A 80 18.04 11.38 7.75
CA HIS A 80 18.03 12.63 8.49
C HIS A 80 18.76 13.73 7.68
N ASN A 81 18.03 14.72 7.20
CA ASN A 81 18.64 15.95 6.68
C ASN A 81 19.23 16.75 7.85
N ALA A 82 20.41 16.35 8.31
CA ALA A 82 21.28 17.11 9.19
C ALA A 82 22.51 17.57 8.39
N GLY A 83 22.30 18.49 7.44
CA GLY A 83 23.36 19.17 6.71
C GLY A 83 23.56 20.58 7.24
N GLY A 84 24.39 20.72 8.27
CA GLY A 84 24.93 22.01 8.71
C GLY A 84 26.01 22.55 7.76
N GLY A 85 26.23 23.86 7.82
CA GLY A 85 27.50 24.47 7.48
C GLY A 85 27.58 25.14 6.11
N SER A 86 27.09 26.37 6.00
CA SER A 86 27.70 27.38 5.13
C SER A 86 28.47 28.38 5.98
N GLY A 87 29.74 28.04 6.22
CA GLY A 87 30.81 28.98 6.60
C GLY A 87 31.68 29.31 5.38
N PRO A 88 32.49 30.38 5.44
CA PRO A 88 32.69 31.34 4.35
C PRO A 88 33.96 31.06 3.51
N PRO A 89 34.30 31.98 2.60
CA PRO A 89 35.60 32.65 2.72
C PRO A 89 35.49 34.14 3.09
#